data_AF-A0A1E5A9D0-F1
#
_entry.id   AF-A0A1E5A9D0-F1
#
_cell.length_a   1.000
_cell.length_b   1.000
_cell.length_c   1.000
_cell.angle_alpha   90.00
_cell.angle_beta   90.00
_cell.angle_gamma   90.00
#
_symmetry.space_group_name_H-M   'P 1'
#
loop_
_entity.id
_entity.type
_entity.pdbx_description
1 polymer ?
#
loop_
_entity_poly.entity_id
_entity_poly.type
_entity_poly.pdbx_seq_one_letter_code
_entity_poly.pdbx_strand_id
1 'polypeptide(L)'
;MNWYGMHFSAELTAQLAFYAFLALLVYSFFVPIKLDGLAQALRQRFCDLDSHVKAGVWGTGAIILFVFFVSGFEHCIDQNGCTNKIARLLEASPNEVGDALAGFAGALAFLWIIVTVLLQGKELAAQREELKLTRKESEKMAAALEAQAEVFRDEQKYRKEDRLKQFLDEQLQLLVEKMFFYRASVRIKLRLVGADLLTKEGYVEEPHDDEYIVRLFGRSKLEGTTDEALLEFSKNIQAIRDLIDDLPENWEVIWVSQYIHRVDEVIADFEKVEKRISELSESQISRLNRVRFMRTLQTLRKFRAAPFFPEAAQ
;
A
#
# COMPACT_ATOMS: atom_id res chain seq x y z
N MET A 1 -23.26 -72.63 -4.91
CA MET A 1 -23.88 -71.97 -3.73
C MET A 1 -25.30 -72.51 -3.59
N ASN A 2 -25.66 -73.09 -2.44
CA ASN A 2 -27.00 -73.64 -2.20
C ASN A 2 -27.93 -72.54 -1.70
N TRP A 3 -28.73 -71.98 -2.60
CA TRP A 3 -29.87 -71.13 -2.25
C TRP A 3 -31.14 -71.99 -2.40
N TYR A 4 -31.86 -72.21 -1.30
CA TYR A 4 -33.16 -72.91 -1.26
C TYR A 4 -33.20 -74.31 -1.90
N GLY A 5 -32.15 -75.12 -1.77
CA GLY A 5 -32.18 -76.54 -2.15
C GLY A 5 -32.27 -76.82 -3.66
N MET A 6 -32.13 -75.80 -4.51
CA MET A 6 -32.00 -75.98 -5.96
C MET A 6 -30.53 -75.83 -6.39
N HIS A 7 -29.97 -76.90 -6.95
CA HIS A 7 -28.62 -76.90 -7.53
C HIS A 7 -28.66 -76.32 -8.95
N PHE A 8 -28.29 -75.06 -9.10
CA PHE A 8 -28.05 -74.44 -10.42
C PHE A 8 -26.58 -74.64 -10.83
N SER A 9 -26.35 -75.08 -12.07
CA SER A 9 -24.99 -75.18 -12.62
C SER A 9 -24.40 -73.77 -12.82
N ALA A 10 -23.09 -73.63 -12.65
CA ALA A 10 -22.40 -72.35 -12.79
C ALA A 10 -22.59 -71.73 -14.20
N GLU A 11 -22.71 -72.58 -15.22
CA GLU A 11 -23.03 -72.18 -16.60
C GLU A 11 -24.39 -71.50 -16.70
N LEU A 12 -25.41 -72.03 -16.01
CA LEU A 12 -26.75 -71.44 -16.05
C LEU A 12 -26.79 -70.07 -15.37
N THR A 13 -26.06 -69.91 -14.27
CA THR A 13 -25.96 -68.60 -13.59
C THR A 13 -25.23 -67.56 -14.43
N ALA A 14 -24.19 -67.96 -15.17
CA ALA A 14 -23.47 -67.06 -16.07
C ALA A 14 -24.32 -66.65 -17.29
N GLN A 15 -25.06 -67.59 -17.87
CA GLN A 15 -25.99 -67.30 -18.96
C GLN A 15 -27.12 -66.36 -18.51
N LEU A 16 -27.72 -66.58 -17.35
CA LEU A 16 -28.77 -65.70 -16.81
C LEU A 16 -28.24 -64.29 -16.51
N ALA A 17 -27.02 -64.17 -15.96
CA ALA A 17 -26.39 -62.87 -15.74
C ALA A 17 -26.11 -62.14 -17.05
N PHE A 18 -25.65 -62.85 -18.09
CA PHE A 18 -25.44 -62.30 -19.42
C PHE A 18 -26.75 -61.84 -20.07
N TYR A 19 -27.81 -62.66 -20.03
CA TYR A 19 -29.11 -62.27 -20.55
C TYR A 19 -29.74 -61.11 -19.77
N ALA A 20 -29.54 -61.04 -18.46
CA ALA A 20 -29.99 -59.91 -17.65
C ALA A 20 -29.23 -58.61 -17.98
N PHE A 21 -27.91 -58.69 -18.18
CA PHE A 21 -27.10 -57.55 -18.61
C PHE A 21 -27.47 -57.10 -20.02
N LEU A 22 -27.67 -58.05 -20.95
CA LEU A 22 -28.07 -57.77 -22.33
C LEU A 22 -29.50 -57.21 -22.37
N ALA A 23 -30.40 -57.72 -21.55
CA ALA A 23 -31.76 -57.19 -21.40
C ALA A 23 -31.75 -55.79 -20.75
N LEU A 24 -30.84 -55.48 -19.82
CA LEU A 24 -30.67 -54.13 -19.28
C LEU A 24 -30.07 -53.16 -20.31
N LEU A 25 -29.11 -53.62 -21.11
CA LEU A 25 -28.53 -52.86 -22.22
C LEU A 25 -29.59 -52.57 -23.28
N VAL A 26 -30.33 -53.59 -23.71
CA VAL A 26 -31.46 -53.48 -24.65
C VAL A 26 -32.56 -52.61 -24.04
N TYR A 27 -32.96 -52.81 -22.79
CA TYR A 27 -33.97 -51.97 -22.13
C TYR A 27 -33.52 -50.51 -22.02
N SER A 28 -32.25 -50.23 -21.70
CA SER A 28 -31.72 -48.85 -21.74
C SER A 28 -31.68 -48.25 -23.15
N PHE A 29 -31.64 -49.10 -24.19
CA PHE A 29 -31.76 -48.70 -25.60
C PHE A 29 -33.21 -48.57 -26.08
N PHE A 30 -34.15 -49.34 -25.51
CA PHE A 30 -35.54 -49.51 -25.99
C PHE A 30 -36.61 -48.90 -25.07
N VAL A 31 -36.29 -48.48 -23.84
CA VAL A 31 -37.15 -47.54 -23.11
C VAL A 31 -37.27 -46.31 -24.00
N PRO A 32 -38.49 -45.88 -24.38
CA PRO A 32 -38.68 -44.77 -25.29
C PRO A 32 -38.32 -43.49 -24.54
N ILE A 33 -37.02 -43.18 -24.51
CA ILE A 33 -36.58 -41.81 -24.41
C ILE A 33 -37.30 -41.11 -25.55
N LYS A 34 -38.04 -40.02 -25.28
CA LYS A 34 -38.64 -39.19 -26.33
C LYS A 34 -37.53 -38.85 -27.33
N LEU A 35 -37.47 -39.62 -28.44
CA LEU A 35 -36.32 -39.66 -29.34
C LEU A 35 -36.07 -38.27 -29.93
N ASP A 36 -37.15 -37.52 -30.13
CA ASP A 36 -37.11 -36.14 -30.64
C ASP A 36 -36.38 -35.19 -29.67
N GLY A 37 -36.62 -35.34 -28.36
CA GLY A 37 -35.98 -34.51 -27.33
C GLY A 37 -34.53 -34.88 -27.08
N LEU A 38 -34.20 -36.18 -27.08
CA LEU A 38 -32.82 -36.65 -26.91
C LEU A 38 -31.97 -36.39 -28.15
N ALA A 39 -32.51 -36.58 -29.36
CA ALA A 39 -31.80 -36.26 -30.58
C ALA A 39 -31.50 -34.76 -30.66
N GLN A 40 -32.43 -33.89 -30.26
CA GLN A 40 -32.21 -32.45 -30.23
C GLN A 40 -31.18 -32.04 -29.17
N ALA A 41 -31.24 -32.64 -27.97
CA ALA A 41 -30.27 -32.39 -26.90
C ALA A 41 -28.86 -32.90 -27.25
N LEU A 42 -28.75 -34.09 -27.85
CA LEU A 42 -27.48 -34.62 -28.34
C LEU A 42 -26.93 -33.79 -29.48
N ARG A 43 -27.79 -33.33 -30.40
CA ARG A 43 -27.38 -32.45 -31.50
C ARG A 43 -26.84 -31.12 -31.00
N GLN A 44 -27.49 -30.49 -30.02
CA GLN A 44 -26.99 -29.26 -29.40
C GLN A 44 -25.62 -29.48 -28.72
N ARG A 45 -25.51 -30.51 -27.87
CA ARG A 45 -24.24 -30.86 -27.23
C ARG A 45 -23.13 -31.20 -28.22
N PHE A 46 -23.48 -31.87 -29.32
CA PHE A 46 -22.52 -32.18 -30.37
C PHE A 46 -22.12 -30.93 -31.15
N CYS A 47 -23.03 -29.97 -31.38
CA CYS A 47 -22.69 -28.69 -31.99
C CYS A 47 -21.70 -27.87 -31.13
N ASP A 48 -21.82 -27.94 -29.81
CA ASP A 48 -20.93 -27.23 -28.88
C ASP A 48 -19.58 -27.91 -28.64
N LEU A 49 -19.45 -29.18 -29.07
CA LEU A 49 -18.23 -29.96 -28.89
C LEU A 49 -17.06 -29.40 -29.74
N ASP A 50 -15.84 -29.46 -29.21
CA ASP A 50 -14.66 -28.98 -29.95
C ASP A 50 -14.52 -29.73 -31.28
N SER A 51 -14.15 -28.98 -32.33
CA SER A 51 -13.81 -29.48 -33.66
C SER A 51 -12.94 -30.75 -33.69
N HIS A 52 -11.98 -30.88 -32.77
CA HIS A 52 -11.06 -32.03 -32.71
C HIS A 52 -11.75 -33.27 -32.14
N VAL A 53 -12.62 -33.09 -31.14
CA VAL A 53 -13.42 -34.19 -30.58
C VAL A 53 -14.44 -34.66 -31.61
N LYS A 54 -15.06 -33.73 -32.36
CA LYS A 54 -15.91 -34.09 -33.51
C LYS A 54 -15.13 -34.92 -34.54
N ALA A 55 -13.92 -34.49 -34.89
CA ALA A 55 -13.05 -35.23 -35.81
C ALA A 55 -12.70 -36.63 -35.27
N GLY A 56 -12.46 -36.77 -33.97
CA GLY A 56 -12.25 -38.07 -33.31
C GLY A 56 -13.47 -38.99 -33.38
N VAL A 57 -14.67 -38.45 -33.14
CA VAL A 57 -15.94 -39.19 -33.24
C VAL A 57 -16.21 -39.62 -34.68
N TRP A 58 -16.07 -38.71 -35.65
CA TRP A 58 -16.21 -39.03 -37.07
C TRP A 58 -15.15 -40.04 -37.54
N GLY A 59 -13.91 -39.89 -37.09
CA GLY A 59 -12.82 -40.84 -37.38
C GLY A 59 -13.09 -42.23 -36.81
N THR A 60 -13.58 -42.32 -35.57
CA THR A 60 -14.00 -43.59 -34.94
C THR A 60 -15.15 -44.23 -35.74
N GLY A 61 -16.16 -43.45 -36.11
CA GLY A 61 -17.26 -43.90 -36.94
C GLY A 61 -16.80 -44.40 -38.31
N ALA A 62 -15.85 -43.69 -38.95
CA ALA A 62 -15.26 -44.09 -40.22
C ALA A 62 -14.46 -45.40 -40.11
N ILE A 63 -13.69 -45.59 -39.02
CA ILE A 63 -12.95 -46.83 -38.77
C ILE A 63 -13.91 -48.00 -38.53
N ILE A 64 -14.98 -47.80 -37.73
CA ILE A 64 -16.01 -48.82 -37.50
C ILE A 64 -16.70 -49.18 -38.82
N LEU A 65 -17.13 -48.19 -39.59
CA LEU A 65 -17.77 -48.39 -40.89
C LEU A 65 -16.84 -49.12 -41.86
N PHE A 66 -15.55 -48.75 -41.89
CA PHE A 66 -14.54 -49.38 -42.72
C PHE A 66 -14.32 -50.85 -42.33
N VAL A 67 -14.21 -51.15 -41.04
CA VAL A 67 -14.07 -52.53 -40.54
C VAL A 67 -15.31 -53.35 -40.88
N PHE A 68 -16.51 -52.78 -40.69
CA PHE A 68 -17.77 -53.44 -41.06
C PHE A 68 -17.84 -53.71 -42.57
N PHE A 69 -17.49 -52.72 -43.39
CA PHE A 69 -17.44 -52.82 -44.85
C PHE A 69 -16.44 -53.89 -45.31
N VAL A 70 -15.22 -53.88 -44.77
CA VAL A 70 -14.17 -54.86 -45.12
C VAL A 70 -14.54 -56.28 -44.68
N SER A 71 -15.25 -56.41 -43.55
CA SER A 71 -15.72 -57.69 -43.02
C SER A 71 -16.86 -58.30 -43.85
N GLY A 72 -17.60 -57.47 -44.59
CA GLY A 72 -18.66 -57.91 -45.50
C GLY A 72 -18.18 -58.53 -46.81
N PHE A 73 -16.88 -58.42 -47.15
CA PHE A 73 -16.35 -59.06 -48.35
C PHE A 73 -16.13 -60.56 -48.12
N GLU A 74 -16.57 -61.36 -49.10
CA GLU A 74 -16.31 -62.78 -49.17
C GLU A 74 -14.80 -63.05 -49.30
N HIS A 75 -14.34 -64.11 -48.63
CA HIS A 75 -12.96 -64.57 -48.75
C HIS A 75 -12.97 -66.05 -49.14
N CYS A 76 -12.47 -66.36 -50.33
CA CYS A 76 -12.40 -67.73 -50.83
C CYS A 76 -10.97 -68.26 -50.58
N ILE A 77 -10.83 -69.20 -49.64
CA ILE A 77 -9.60 -69.96 -49.42
C ILE A 77 -9.92 -71.39 -49.85
N ASP A 78 -9.28 -71.83 -50.94
CA ASP A 78 -9.40 -73.16 -51.55
C ASP A 78 -10.74 -73.51 -52.25
N GLN A 79 -10.75 -74.67 -52.94
CA GLN A 79 -11.85 -75.16 -53.81
C GLN A 79 -13.14 -75.50 -53.04
N ASN A 80 -13.19 -75.31 -51.73
CA ASN A 80 -14.29 -75.75 -50.86
C ASN A 80 -15.33 -74.65 -50.56
N GLY A 81 -15.29 -73.51 -51.25
CA GLY A 81 -16.33 -72.49 -51.23
C GLY A 81 -15.91 -71.15 -50.60
N CYS A 82 -16.72 -70.12 -50.84
CA CYS A 82 -16.51 -68.78 -50.32
C CYS A 82 -17.34 -68.58 -49.04
N THR A 83 -16.70 -68.09 -47.97
CA THR A 83 -17.39 -67.75 -46.73
C THR A 83 -17.14 -66.29 -46.36
N ASN A 84 -18.13 -65.70 -45.67
CA ASN A 84 -18.00 -64.33 -45.17
C ASN A 84 -17.01 -64.29 -44.01
N LYS A 85 -16.15 -63.26 -43.97
CA LYS A 85 -15.13 -63.10 -42.91
C LYS A 85 -15.74 -63.03 -41.50
N ILE A 86 -16.97 -62.50 -41.38
CA ILE A 86 -17.70 -62.46 -40.11
C ILE A 86 -18.07 -63.87 -39.62
N ALA A 87 -18.55 -64.74 -40.52
CA ALA A 87 -18.88 -66.12 -40.16
C ALA A 87 -17.63 -66.86 -39.67
N ARG A 88 -16.50 -66.66 -40.37
CA ARG A 88 -15.21 -67.20 -39.96
C ARG A 88 -14.73 -66.63 -38.61
N LEU A 89 -14.95 -65.35 -38.34
CA LEU A 89 -14.60 -64.73 -37.05
C LEU A 89 -15.43 -65.31 -35.90
N LEU A 90 -16.70 -65.68 -36.15
CA LEU A 90 -17.57 -66.33 -35.16
C LEU A 90 -17.20 -67.79 -34.89
N GLU A 91 -16.66 -68.48 -35.89
CA GLU A 91 -16.17 -69.86 -35.78
C GLU A 91 -14.71 -69.97 -35.35
N ALA A 92 -13.97 -68.85 -35.36
CA ALA A 92 -12.55 -68.80 -35.04
C ALA A 92 -12.27 -69.16 -33.58
N SER A 93 -11.04 -69.62 -33.32
CA SER A 93 -10.61 -69.87 -31.96
C SER A 93 -10.62 -68.56 -31.13
N PRO A 94 -10.87 -68.62 -29.81
CA PRO A 94 -10.90 -67.42 -28.98
C PRO A 94 -9.63 -66.56 -29.06
N ASN A 95 -8.47 -67.15 -29.35
CA ASN A 95 -7.21 -66.41 -29.50
C ASN A 95 -7.20 -65.54 -30.76
N GLU A 96 -7.66 -66.07 -31.90
CA GLU A 96 -7.70 -65.34 -33.18
C GLU A 96 -8.72 -64.19 -33.14
N VAL A 97 -9.84 -64.38 -32.45
CA VAL A 97 -10.81 -63.30 -32.18
C VAL A 97 -10.19 -62.22 -31.30
N GLY A 98 -9.42 -62.63 -30.29
CA GLY A 98 -8.65 -61.73 -29.43
C GLY A 98 -7.66 -60.87 -30.21
N ASP A 99 -6.90 -61.48 -31.11
CA ASP A 99 -5.90 -60.78 -31.94
C ASP A 99 -6.56 -59.75 -32.88
N ALA A 100 -7.68 -60.11 -33.51
CA ALA A 100 -8.43 -59.19 -34.37
C ALA A 100 -9.01 -58.00 -33.58
N LEU A 101 -9.59 -58.27 -32.40
CA LEU A 101 -10.16 -57.24 -31.55
C LEU A 101 -9.06 -56.34 -30.96
N ALA A 102 -7.91 -56.90 -30.60
CA ALA A 102 -6.76 -56.15 -30.10
C ALA A 102 -6.22 -55.19 -31.17
N GLY A 103 -6.12 -55.63 -32.43
CA GLY A 103 -5.72 -54.77 -33.54
C GLY A 103 -6.69 -53.60 -33.75
N PHE A 104 -8.00 -53.86 -33.74
CA PHE A 104 -9.03 -52.83 -33.88
C PHE A 104 -9.03 -51.85 -32.70
N ALA A 105 -8.96 -52.36 -31.47
CA ALA A 105 -8.88 -51.55 -30.27
C ALA A 105 -7.61 -50.68 -30.25
N GLY A 106 -6.48 -51.21 -30.73
CA GLY A 106 -5.22 -50.48 -30.87
C GLY A 106 -5.34 -49.29 -31.82
N ALA A 107 -5.96 -49.47 -32.98
CA ALA A 107 -6.18 -48.39 -33.94
C ALA A 107 -7.08 -47.28 -33.38
N LEU A 108 -8.16 -47.66 -32.68
CA LEU A 108 -9.04 -46.69 -32.00
C LEU A 108 -8.32 -45.95 -30.87
N ALA A 109 -7.56 -46.66 -30.03
CA ALA A 109 -6.79 -46.06 -28.96
C ALA A 109 -5.78 -45.03 -29.52
N PHE A 110 -5.10 -45.36 -30.62
CA PHE A 110 -4.15 -44.45 -31.26
C PHE A 110 -4.83 -43.18 -31.80
N LEU A 111 -5.99 -43.31 -32.45
CA LEU A 111 -6.78 -42.16 -32.90
C LEU A 111 -7.12 -41.22 -31.73
N TRP A 112 -7.59 -41.78 -30.61
CA TRP A 112 -7.94 -40.99 -29.44
C TRP A 112 -6.72 -40.35 -28.77
N ILE A 113 -5.54 -40.98 -28.77
CA ILE A 113 -4.29 -40.37 -28.32
C ILE A 113 -3.96 -39.11 -29.14
N ILE A 114 -4.14 -39.15 -30.47
CA ILE A 114 -3.92 -37.96 -31.31
C ILE A 114 -4.90 -36.84 -30.94
N VAL A 115 -6.18 -37.18 -30.79
CA VAL A 115 -7.23 -36.22 -30.44
C VAL A 115 -6.93 -35.56 -29.08
N THR A 116 -6.50 -36.33 -28.07
CA THR A 116 -6.17 -35.77 -26.76
C THR A 116 -4.93 -34.89 -26.79
N VAL A 117 -3.89 -35.23 -27.54
CA VAL A 117 -2.70 -34.37 -27.71
C VAL A 117 -3.06 -33.05 -28.39
N LEU A 118 -3.92 -33.08 -29.41
CA LEU A 118 -4.39 -31.85 -30.08
C LEU A 118 -5.23 -30.98 -29.14
N LEU A 119 -6.08 -31.60 -28.31
CA LEU A 119 -6.86 -30.89 -27.30
C LEU A 119 -5.96 -30.22 -26.25
N GLN A 120 -4.99 -30.97 -25.72
CA GLN A 120 -4.00 -30.46 -24.77
C GLN A 120 -3.17 -29.31 -25.36
N GLY A 121 -2.84 -29.37 -26.65
CA GLY A 121 -2.13 -28.29 -27.35
C GLY A 121 -2.90 -26.97 -27.36
N LYS A 122 -4.23 -27.01 -27.53
CA LYS A 122 -5.09 -25.82 -27.48
C LYS A 122 -5.18 -25.24 -26.08
N GLU A 123 -5.33 -26.08 -25.07
CA GLU A 123 -5.37 -25.65 -23.66
C GLU A 123 -4.07 -24.93 -23.28
N LEU A 124 -2.92 -25.46 -23.68
CA LEU A 124 -1.62 -24.82 -23.44
C LEU A 124 -1.46 -23.49 -24.18
N ALA A 125 -2.00 -23.37 -25.39
CA ALA A 125 -1.98 -22.11 -26.14
C ALA A 125 -2.84 -21.04 -25.44
N ALA A 126 -4.05 -21.39 -25.00
CA ALA A 126 -4.93 -20.51 -24.25
C ALA A 126 -4.30 -20.08 -22.91
N GLN A 127 -3.73 -21.02 -22.15
CA GLN A 127 -3.03 -20.71 -20.91
C GLN A 127 -1.84 -19.75 -21.13
N ARG A 128 -1.10 -19.87 -22.25
CA ARG A 128 -0.01 -18.93 -22.57
C ARG A 128 -0.53 -17.52 -22.84
N GLU A 129 -1.68 -17.39 -23.49
CA GLU A 129 -2.31 -16.09 -23.73
C GLU A 129 -2.79 -15.46 -22.42
N GLU A 130 -3.43 -16.24 -21.55
CA GLU A 130 -3.84 -15.80 -20.21
C GLU A 130 -2.63 -15.36 -19.36
N LEU A 131 -1.53 -16.12 -19.38
CA LEU A 131 -0.30 -15.75 -18.68
C LEU A 131 0.31 -14.46 -19.25
N LYS A 132 0.23 -14.24 -20.56
CA LYS A 132 0.71 -13.00 -21.20
C LYS A 132 -0.13 -11.80 -20.78
N LEU A 133 -1.46 -11.94 -20.73
CA LEU A 133 -2.36 -10.90 -20.23
C LEU A 133 -2.13 -10.62 -18.74
N THR A 134 -1.96 -11.68 -17.93
CA THR A 134 -1.68 -11.56 -16.50
C THR A 134 -0.37 -10.80 -16.24
N ARG A 135 0.69 -11.07 -17.01
CA ARG A 135 1.94 -10.30 -16.92
C ARG A 135 1.74 -8.82 -17.22
N LYS A 136 0.98 -8.49 -18.27
CA LYS A 136 0.67 -7.10 -18.63
C LYS A 136 -0.12 -6.38 -17.53
N GLU A 137 -1.09 -7.04 -16.90
CA GLU A 137 -1.82 -6.45 -15.78
C GLU A 137 -0.94 -6.32 -14.53
N SER A 138 -0.07 -7.30 -14.27
CA SER A 138 0.92 -7.22 -13.19
C SER A 138 1.89 -6.06 -13.36
N GLU A 139 2.34 -5.77 -14.58
CA GLU A 139 3.20 -4.62 -14.88
C GLU A 139 2.47 -3.29 -14.61
N LYS A 140 1.21 -3.17 -15.01
CA LYS A 140 0.39 -1.98 -14.70
C LYS A 140 0.19 -1.81 -13.19
N MET A 141 -0.04 -2.90 -12.47
CA MET A 141 -0.20 -2.87 -11.02
C MET A 141 1.10 -2.42 -10.34
N ALA A 142 2.26 -2.89 -10.82
CA ALA A 142 3.56 -2.45 -10.32
C ALA A 142 3.77 -0.95 -10.55
N ALA A 143 3.46 -0.43 -11.74
CA ALA A 143 3.55 0.99 -12.04
C ALA A 143 2.60 1.85 -11.18
N ALA A 144 1.38 1.37 -10.92
CA ALA A 144 0.43 2.05 -10.05
C ALA A 144 0.92 2.09 -8.59
N LEU A 145 1.52 1.00 -8.09
CA LEU A 145 2.11 0.96 -6.76
C LEU A 145 3.32 1.89 -6.63
N GLU A 146 4.14 2.01 -7.69
CA GLU A 146 5.27 2.94 -7.71
C GLU A 146 4.79 4.40 -7.65
N ALA A 147 3.79 4.76 -8.46
CA ALA A 147 3.18 6.09 -8.41
C ALA A 147 2.54 6.39 -7.04
N GLN A 148 1.89 5.39 -6.43
CA GLN A 148 1.34 5.53 -5.08
C GLN A 148 2.45 5.74 -4.03
N ALA A 149 3.56 5.01 -4.14
CA ALA A 149 4.70 5.16 -3.24
C ALA A 149 5.34 6.55 -3.35
N GLU A 150 5.38 7.16 -4.54
CA GLU A 150 5.82 8.54 -4.75
C GLU A 150 4.93 9.54 -4.02
N VAL A 151 3.60 9.45 -4.20
CA VAL A 151 2.63 10.29 -3.48
C VAL A 151 2.79 10.14 -1.96
N PHE A 152 2.98 8.92 -1.46
CA PHE A 152 3.23 8.69 -0.04
C PHE A 152 4.53 9.33 0.45
N ARG A 153 5.61 9.31 -0.36
CA ARG A 153 6.88 9.96 0.00
C ARG A 153 6.70 11.47 0.10
N ASP A 154 5.97 12.07 -0.83
CA ASP A 154 5.66 13.49 -0.83
C ASP A 154 4.78 13.89 0.35
N GLU A 155 3.74 13.11 0.66
CA GLU A 155 2.94 13.34 1.87
C GLU A 155 3.77 13.23 3.15
N GLN A 156 4.64 12.23 3.25
CA GLN A 156 5.51 12.07 4.43
C GLN A 156 6.46 13.25 4.58
N LYS A 157 6.98 13.77 3.47
CA LYS A 157 7.80 14.99 3.46
C LYS A 157 6.96 16.18 3.96
N TYR A 158 5.77 16.38 3.39
CA TYR A 158 4.87 17.47 3.80
C TYR A 158 4.50 17.39 5.29
N ARG A 159 4.16 16.20 5.80
CA ARG A 159 3.83 16.01 7.24
C ARG A 159 5.03 16.25 8.15
N LYS A 160 6.25 15.90 7.71
CA LYS A 160 7.46 16.23 8.47
C LYS A 160 7.68 17.73 8.51
N GLU A 161 7.51 18.42 7.39
CA GLU A 161 7.62 19.88 7.31
C GLU A 161 6.56 20.58 8.18
N ASP A 162 5.32 20.09 8.17
CA ASP A 162 4.22 20.66 8.94
C ASP A 162 4.42 20.49 10.46
N ARG A 163 4.80 19.29 10.90
CA ARG A 163 5.15 19.04 12.33
C ARG A 163 6.30 19.93 12.81
N LEU A 164 7.28 20.15 11.95
CA LEU A 164 8.42 20.98 12.29
C LEU A 164 8.02 22.46 12.41
N LYS A 165 7.11 22.95 11.56
CA LYS A 165 6.53 24.29 11.70
C LYS A 165 5.74 24.43 12.99
N GLN A 166 4.82 23.51 13.27
CA GLN A 166 4.01 23.55 14.51
C GLN A 166 4.91 23.57 15.74
N PHE A 167 5.92 22.69 15.79
CA PHE A 167 6.88 22.67 16.88
C PHE A 167 7.66 23.98 17.01
N LEU A 168 8.07 24.59 15.89
CA LEU A 168 8.79 25.86 15.90
C LEU A 168 7.90 27.02 16.35
N ASP A 169 6.65 27.05 15.92
CA ASP A 169 5.65 28.03 16.36
C ASP A 169 5.40 27.91 17.87
N GLU A 170 5.28 26.69 18.39
CA GLU A 170 5.18 26.44 19.84
C GLU A 170 6.42 26.96 20.59
N GLN A 171 7.64 26.69 20.12
CA GLN A 171 8.86 27.20 20.76
C GLN A 171 8.93 28.74 20.71
N LEU A 172 8.49 29.34 19.61
CA LEU A 172 8.51 30.78 19.44
C LEU A 172 7.47 31.46 20.33
N GLN A 173 6.28 30.88 20.49
CA GLN A 173 5.27 31.34 21.43
C GLN A 173 5.76 31.27 22.88
N LEU A 174 6.39 30.16 23.29
CA LEU A 174 6.98 30.03 24.63
C LEU A 174 8.07 31.09 24.87
N LEU A 175 8.90 31.36 23.87
CA LEU A 175 9.93 32.39 23.95
C LEU A 175 9.32 33.79 24.07
N VAL A 176 8.25 34.07 23.33
CA VAL A 176 7.47 35.32 23.44
C VAL A 176 6.85 35.49 24.83
N GLU A 177 6.25 34.44 25.37
CA GLU A 177 5.68 34.45 26.72
C GLU A 177 6.75 34.75 27.79
N LYS A 178 7.91 34.08 27.71
CA LYS A 178 9.06 34.35 28.60
C LYS A 178 9.54 35.80 28.50
N MET A 179 9.64 36.35 27.28
CA MET A 179 10.02 37.76 27.09
C MET A 179 9.02 38.71 27.75
N PHE A 180 7.72 38.39 27.74
CA PHE A 180 6.71 39.21 28.43
C PHE A 180 6.86 39.16 29.94
N PHE A 181 7.03 37.97 30.50
CA PHE A 181 7.31 37.82 31.93
C PHE A 181 8.55 38.62 32.34
N TYR A 182 9.60 38.56 31.52
CA TYR A 182 10.81 39.33 31.73
C TYR A 182 10.54 40.85 31.72
N ARG A 183 9.88 41.37 30.68
CA ARG A 183 9.50 42.80 30.58
C ARG A 183 8.70 43.26 31.79
N ALA A 184 7.71 42.49 32.23
CA ALA A 184 6.91 42.82 33.40
C ALA A 184 7.76 42.90 34.68
N SER A 185 8.68 41.94 34.85
CA SER A 185 9.59 41.93 36.01
C SER A 185 10.55 43.12 36.02
N VAL A 186 11.04 43.53 34.85
CA VAL A 186 11.89 44.73 34.68
C VAL A 186 11.12 45.98 35.08
N ARG A 187 9.90 46.15 34.58
CA ARG A 187 9.05 47.31 34.87
C ARG A 187 8.73 47.46 36.37
N ILE A 188 8.38 46.36 37.05
CA ILE A 188 8.02 46.41 38.48
C ILE A 188 9.22 46.86 39.32
N LYS A 189 10.38 46.26 39.08
CA LYS A 189 11.59 46.58 39.84
C LYS A 189 12.09 48.00 39.54
N LEU A 190 12.05 48.47 38.29
CA LEU A 190 12.36 49.88 37.96
C LEU A 190 11.46 50.86 38.72
N ARG A 191 10.16 50.54 38.86
CA ARG A 191 9.22 51.36 39.64
C ARG A 191 9.59 51.38 41.13
N LEU A 192 9.99 50.25 41.69
CA LEU A 192 10.42 50.16 43.09
C LEU A 192 11.72 50.94 43.34
N VAL A 193 12.68 50.87 42.42
CA VAL A 193 13.93 51.63 42.51
C VAL A 193 13.66 53.12 42.42
N GLY A 194 12.92 53.58 41.40
CA GLY A 194 12.56 55.00 41.27
C GLY A 194 11.87 55.55 42.52
N ALA A 195 11.01 54.75 43.16
CA ALA A 195 10.36 55.13 44.42
C ALA A 195 11.36 55.25 45.60
N ASP A 196 12.35 54.34 45.72
CA ASP A 196 13.36 54.40 46.79
C ASP A 196 14.38 55.54 46.62
N LEU A 197 14.58 55.99 45.38
CA LEU A 197 15.43 57.14 45.08
C LEU A 197 14.77 58.45 45.51
N LEU A 198 13.49 58.60 45.19
CA LEU A 198 12.72 59.80 45.55
C LEU A 198 12.56 59.94 47.07
N THR A 199 12.48 58.85 47.82
CA THR A 199 12.37 58.89 49.29
C THR A 199 13.68 59.23 50.00
N LYS A 200 14.85 58.85 49.46
CA LYS A 200 16.15 59.10 50.11
C LYS A 200 16.67 60.53 49.96
N GLU A 201 16.27 61.26 48.93
CA GLU A 201 16.67 62.66 48.74
C GLU A 201 15.77 63.67 49.48
N GLY A 202 14.80 63.22 50.28
CA GLY A 202 13.95 64.11 51.08
C GLY A 202 12.91 64.91 50.27
N TYR A 203 12.72 64.58 49.00
CA TYR A 203 11.66 65.14 48.16
C TYR A 203 10.37 64.35 48.38
N VAL A 204 9.58 64.77 49.38
CA VAL A 204 8.19 64.32 49.53
C VAL A 204 7.29 65.27 48.76
N GLU A 205 7.27 65.10 47.43
CA GLU A 205 6.06 65.37 46.65
C GLU A 205 5.66 64.03 46.03
N GLU A 206 4.39 63.65 46.18
CA GLU A 206 3.87 62.39 45.64
C GLU A 206 4.28 62.25 44.17
N PRO A 207 4.88 61.11 43.77
CA PRO A 207 5.36 60.93 42.43
C PRO A 207 4.18 60.92 41.46
N HIS A 208 3.93 62.06 40.83
CA HIS A 208 3.01 62.19 39.70
C HIS A 208 3.56 61.54 38.42
N ASP A 209 4.73 60.91 38.48
CA ASP A 209 5.52 60.48 37.33
C ASP A 209 5.28 59.03 36.88
N ASP A 210 4.05 58.55 37.07
CA ASP A 210 3.58 57.36 36.35
C ASP A 210 3.68 57.60 34.82
N GLU A 211 3.69 58.85 34.34
CA GLU A 211 3.83 59.18 32.92
C GLU A 211 5.21 58.80 32.33
N TYR A 212 6.32 58.97 33.04
CA TYR A 212 7.66 58.64 32.51
C TYR A 212 7.88 57.13 32.38
N ILE A 213 7.50 56.35 33.41
CA ILE A 213 7.58 54.87 33.36
C ILE A 213 6.55 54.30 32.37
N VAL A 214 5.37 54.92 32.24
CA VAL A 214 4.37 54.54 31.22
C VAL A 214 4.83 54.91 29.81
N ARG A 215 5.59 55.99 29.60
CA ARG A 215 6.20 56.32 28.30
C ARG A 215 7.32 55.35 27.91
N LEU A 216 8.19 54.98 28.85
CA LEU A 216 9.29 54.05 28.58
C LEU A 216 8.81 52.64 28.25
N PHE A 217 7.74 52.17 28.88
CA PHE A 217 7.29 50.78 28.71
C PHE A 217 5.92 50.60 28.06
N GLY A 218 5.19 51.66 27.73
CA GLY A 218 3.88 51.62 27.06
C GLY A 218 2.80 50.81 27.80
N ARG A 219 1.53 51.05 27.47
CA ARG A 219 0.46 50.05 27.66
C ARG A 219 0.24 49.38 26.30
N SER A 220 1.19 48.58 25.83
CA SER A 220 0.90 47.77 24.64
C SER A 220 0.02 46.59 25.07
N LYS A 221 -1.25 46.65 24.66
CA LYS A 221 -2.09 45.46 24.57
C LYS A 221 -1.53 44.61 23.44
N LEU A 222 -1.22 43.36 23.76
CA LEU A 222 -0.69 42.40 22.82
C LEU A 222 -1.81 41.77 22.02
N GLU A 223 -2.22 42.48 20.99
CA GLU A 223 -3.07 41.94 19.91
C GLU A 223 -2.25 41.77 18.61
N GLY A 224 -0.92 41.67 18.73
CA GLY A 224 0.01 41.65 17.60
C GLY A 224 0.54 40.26 17.24
N THR A 225 1.08 40.15 16.03
CA THR A 225 1.77 38.95 15.55
C THR A 225 3.08 38.72 16.31
N THR A 226 3.59 37.48 16.33
CA THR A 226 4.88 37.14 16.96
C THR A 226 6.04 38.05 16.51
N ASP A 227 6.00 38.51 15.26
CA ASP A 227 6.99 39.43 14.71
C ASP A 227 6.96 40.83 15.34
N GLU A 228 5.76 41.32 15.67
CA GLU A 228 5.58 42.61 16.33
C GLU A 228 6.10 42.55 17.76
N ALA A 229 5.82 41.44 18.46
CA ALA A 229 6.35 41.19 19.80
C ALA A 229 7.89 41.17 19.82
N LEU A 230 8.52 40.48 18.87
CA LEU A 230 9.99 40.43 18.74
C LEU A 230 10.61 41.80 18.43
N LEU A 231 9.96 42.58 17.56
CA LEU A 231 10.42 43.93 17.23
C LEU A 231 10.30 44.88 18.41
N GLU A 232 9.17 44.84 19.12
CA GLU A 232 8.93 45.66 20.30
C GLU A 232 9.90 45.28 21.43
N PHE A 233 10.14 43.99 21.65
CA PHE A 233 11.13 43.53 22.60
C PHE A 233 12.53 44.04 22.26
N SER A 234 12.96 43.95 21.00
CA SER A 234 14.26 44.50 20.58
C SER A 234 14.38 46.00 20.84
N LYS A 235 13.31 46.78 20.62
CA LYS A 235 13.30 48.21 20.91
C LYS A 235 13.41 48.49 22.42
N ASN A 236 12.70 47.70 23.23
CA ASN A 236 12.74 47.84 24.68
C ASN A 236 14.12 47.50 25.26
N ILE A 237 14.79 46.45 24.75
CA ILE A 237 16.16 46.11 25.15
C ILE A 237 17.12 47.26 24.81
N GLN A 238 16.96 47.86 23.62
CA GLN A 238 17.77 49.02 23.25
C GLN A 238 17.51 50.22 24.17
N ALA A 239 16.26 50.52 24.50
CA ALA A 239 15.92 51.59 25.42
C ALA A 239 16.46 51.35 26.85
N ILE A 240 16.44 50.10 27.32
CA ILE A 240 17.05 49.73 28.61
C ILE A 240 18.57 49.94 28.56
N ARG A 241 19.22 49.59 27.45
CA ARG A 241 20.64 49.84 27.26
C ARG A 241 20.96 51.32 27.35
N ASP A 242 20.25 52.14 26.58
CA ASP A 242 20.46 53.57 26.53
C ASP A 242 20.25 54.19 27.93
N LEU A 243 19.29 53.67 28.71
CA LEU A 243 19.07 54.08 30.10
C LEU A 243 20.24 53.67 31.03
N ILE A 244 20.80 52.47 30.86
CA ILE A 244 21.95 52.00 31.64
C ILE A 244 23.17 52.88 31.34
N ASP A 245 23.39 53.23 30.07
CA ASP A 245 24.50 54.08 29.63
C ASP A 245 24.43 55.50 30.25
N ASP A 246 23.23 55.94 30.67
CA ASP A 246 23.00 57.25 31.32
C ASP A 246 23.11 57.21 32.88
N LEU A 247 23.28 56.03 33.50
CA LEU A 247 23.36 55.92 34.97
C LEU A 247 24.74 56.35 35.52
N PRO A 248 24.82 56.91 36.75
CA PRO A 248 26.10 57.21 37.39
C PRO A 248 26.88 55.94 37.77
N GLU A 249 28.21 55.95 37.61
CA GLU A 249 29.13 54.81 37.80
C GLU A 249 28.96 54.05 39.13
N ASN A 250 28.40 54.68 40.18
CA ASN A 250 28.27 54.07 41.51
C ASN A 250 27.03 53.18 41.71
N TRP A 251 26.07 53.16 40.76
CA TRP A 251 24.85 52.34 40.86
C TRP A 251 24.87 51.05 40.03
N GLU A 252 25.87 50.88 39.19
CA GLU A 252 25.94 49.77 38.23
C GLU A 252 26.04 48.39 38.89
N VAL A 253 26.65 48.28 40.08
CA VAL A 253 27.19 46.98 40.52
C VAL A 253 26.13 46.02 41.10
N ILE A 254 25.16 46.50 41.88
CA ILE A 254 24.26 45.61 42.63
C ILE A 254 23.01 45.24 41.82
N TRP A 255 22.47 46.18 41.04
CA TRP A 255 21.20 45.97 40.34
C TRP A 255 21.38 45.29 38.99
N VAL A 256 22.39 45.71 38.22
CA VAL A 256 22.60 45.21 36.86
C VAL A 256 22.79 43.70 36.91
N SER A 257 23.61 43.17 37.83
CA SER A 257 23.93 41.74 37.97
C SER A 257 22.72 40.78 38.01
N GLN A 258 21.66 41.10 38.77
CA GLN A 258 20.44 40.25 38.81
C GLN A 258 19.66 40.26 37.49
N TYR A 259 19.76 41.35 36.72
CA TYR A 259 19.16 41.45 35.39
C TYR A 259 20.00 40.76 34.33
N ILE A 260 21.32 40.81 34.43
CA ILE A 260 22.27 40.13 33.53
C ILE A 260 21.91 38.65 33.42
N HIS A 261 21.79 37.95 34.55
CA HIS A 261 21.50 36.51 34.56
C HIS A 261 20.23 36.16 33.78
N ARG A 262 19.20 37.01 33.82
CA ARG A 262 17.95 36.76 33.11
C ARG A 262 18.04 37.09 31.62
N VAL A 263 18.85 38.09 31.24
CA VAL A 263 19.15 38.36 29.82
C VAL A 263 19.92 37.20 29.21
N ASP A 264 20.88 36.63 29.95
CA ASP A 264 21.64 35.46 29.49
C ASP A 264 20.75 34.23 29.28
N GLU A 265 19.75 34.00 30.14
CA GLU A 265 18.78 32.92 29.95
C GLU A 265 17.94 33.13 28.67
N VAL A 266 17.46 34.36 28.43
CA VAL A 266 16.74 34.70 27.19
C VAL A 266 17.65 34.52 25.98
N ILE A 267 18.91 34.97 26.03
CA ILE A 267 19.88 34.78 24.95
C ILE A 267 20.09 33.29 24.67
N ALA A 268 20.31 32.48 25.71
CA ALA A 268 20.49 31.03 25.55
C ALA A 268 19.28 30.36 24.88
N ASP A 269 18.06 30.79 25.24
CA ASP A 269 16.83 30.33 24.58
C ASP A 269 16.77 30.76 23.11
N PHE A 270 17.12 32.01 22.79
CA PHE A 270 17.21 32.48 21.40
C PHE A 270 18.28 31.71 20.59
N GLU A 271 19.44 31.39 21.17
CA GLU A 271 20.50 30.63 20.51
C GLU A 271 20.09 29.17 20.28
N LYS A 272 19.33 28.59 21.21
CA LYS A 272 18.72 27.26 21.04
C LYS A 272 17.72 27.24 19.88
N VAL A 273 16.93 28.31 19.73
CA VAL A 273 16.02 28.48 18.59
C VAL A 273 16.79 28.73 17.30
N GLU A 274 17.85 29.55 17.30
CA GLU A 274 18.73 29.79 16.13
C GLU A 274 19.36 28.49 15.62
N LYS A 275 19.94 27.68 16.52
CA LYS A 275 20.53 26.39 16.17
C LYS A 275 19.52 25.48 15.48
N ARG A 276 18.28 25.43 15.97
CA ARG A 276 17.21 24.65 15.35
C ARG A 276 16.76 25.22 14.02
N ILE A 277 16.71 26.54 13.88
CA ILE A 277 16.43 27.21 12.60
C ILE A 277 17.53 26.87 11.57
N SER A 278 18.78 26.72 11.98
CA SER A 278 19.87 26.33 11.07
C SER A 278 19.79 24.90 10.55
N GLU A 279 18.99 24.03 11.20
CA GLU A 279 18.70 22.66 10.73
C GLU A 279 17.58 22.62 9.67
N LEU A 280 16.91 23.75 9.42
CA LEU A 280 15.82 23.85 8.43
C LEU A 280 16.36 23.98 7.00
N SER A 281 15.55 23.54 6.04
CA SER A 281 15.87 23.73 4.62
C SER A 281 15.74 25.20 4.18
N GLU A 282 16.43 25.62 3.12
CA GLU A 282 16.40 27.01 2.65
C GLU A 282 14.98 27.52 2.34
N SER A 283 14.11 26.67 1.79
CA SER A 283 12.71 27.04 1.51
C SER A 283 11.89 27.25 2.78
N GLN A 284 12.24 26.59 3.88
CA GLN A 284 11.61 26.78 5.19
C GLN A 284 12.15 28.06 5.83
N ILE A 285 13.45 28.28 5.73
CA ILE A 285 14.15 29.47 6.20
C ILE A 285 13.61 30.75 5.51
N SER A 286 13.29 30.70 4.22
CA SER A 286 12.75 31.87 3.50
C SER A 286 11.34 32.24 3.92
N ARG A 287 10.57 31.27 4.44
CA ARG A 287 9.19 31.47 4.92
C ARG A 287 9.15 31.90 6.37
N LEU A 288 10.10 31.44 7.17
CA LEU A 288 10.32 32.00 8.49
C LEU A 288 10.82 33.44 8.34
N ASN A 289 10.31 34.36 9.17
CA ASN A 289 10.79 35.73 9.26
C ASN A 289 12.20 35.82 9.90
N ARG A 290 13.16 35.02 9.39
CA ARG A 290 14.55 34.89 9.85
C ARG A 290 15.22 36.25 9.99
N VAL A 291 14.92 37.18 9.09
CA VAL A 291 15.52 38.53 9.12
C VAL A 291 15.21 39.27 10.42
N ARG A 292 14.01 39.12 10.98
CA ARG A 292 13.61 39.82 12.21
C ARG A 292 14.13 39.11 13.45
N PHE A 293 13.96 37.79 13.53
CA PHE A 293 14.50 36.99 14.62
C PHE A 293 16.03 37.15 14.77
N MET A 294 16.77 37.04 13.66
CA MET A 294 18.23 37.19 13.67
C MET A 294 18.67 38.61 14.04
N ARG A 295 17.89 39.63 13.66
CA ARG A 295 18.15 41.01 14.08
C ARG A 295 17.98 41.16 15.59
N THR A 296 16.89 40.64 16.16
CA THR A 296 16.66 40.67 17.62
C THR A 296 17.76 39.93 18.37
N LEU A 297 18.16 38.74 17.91
CA LEU A 297 19.27 37.98 18.49
C LEU A 297 20.60 38.74 18.41
N GLN A 298 20.92 39.39 17.27
CA GLN A 298 22.10 40.25 17.16
C GLN A 298 22.06 41.42 18.13
N THR A 299 20.91 42.07 18.32
CA THR A 299 20.76 43.16 19.32
C THR A 299 21.04 42.64 20.72
N LEU A 300 20.51 41.47 21.09
CA LEU A 300 20.76 40.86 22.40
C LEU A 300 22.23 40.48 22.60
N ARG A 301 22.89 39.89 21.59
CA ARG A 301 24.33 39.60 21.64
C ARG A 301 25.16 40.88 21.82
N LYS A 302 24.81 41.97 21.13
CA LYS A 302 25.46 43.28 21.30
C LYS A 302 25.22 43.89 22.67
N PHE A 303 24.06 43.65 23.27
CA PHE A 303 23.75 44.08 24.62
C PHE A 303 24.64 43.33 25.64
N ARG A 304 24.74 42.00 25.51
CA ARG A 304 25.62 41.17 26.36
C ARG A 304 27.10 41.54 26.26
N ALA A 305 27.56 41.98 25.10
CA ALA A 305 28.96 42.34 24.86
C ALA A 305 29.34 43.78 25.31
N ALA A 306 28.42 44.56 25.88
CA ALA A 306 28.71 45.91 26.34
C ALA A 306 29.69 45.92 27.54
N PRO A 307 30.50 46.98 27.73
CA PRO A 307 31.57 47.02 28.73
C PRO A 307 31.10 46.94 30.19
N PHE A 308 29.80 47.15 30.44
CA PHE A 308 29.14 46.97 31.74
C PHE A 308 29.03 45.50 32.18
N PHE A 309 29.49 44.55 31.37
CA PHE A 309 29.48 43.10 31.62
C PHE A 309 30.90 42.50 31.70
N PRO A 310 31.82 43.04 32.53
CA PRO A 310 33.22 42.62 32.50
C PRO A 310 33.42 41.15 32.94
N GLU A 311 32.50 40.57 33.71
CA GLU A 311 32.57 39.16 34.15
C GLU A 311 32.10 38.14 33.10
N ALA A 312 31.43 38.55 32.01
CA ALA A 312 30.92 37.62 30.99
C ALA A 312 31.87 37.43 29.78
N ALA A 313 32.95 38.22 29.70
CA ALA A 313 33.94 38.18 28.62
C ALA A 313 35.19 37.33 28.94
N GLN A 314 35.23 36.70 30.13
CA GLN A 314 36.21 35.69 30.52
C GLN A 314 35.58 34.30 30.50
#